data_AF-A0A8T3PCN5-F1
#
_entry.id   AF-A0A8T3PCN5-F1
#
_cell.length_a   1.000
_cell.length_b   1.000
_cell.length_c   1.000
_cell.angle_alpha   90.00
_cell.angle_beta   90.00
_cell.angle_gamma   90.00
#
_symmetry.space_group_name_H-M   'P 1'
#
loop_
_entity.id
_entity.type
_entity.pdbx_description
1 polymer ?
#
loop_
_entity_poly.entity_id
_entity_poly.type
_entity_poly.pdbx_seq_one_letter_code
_entity_poly.pdbx_strand_id
1 'polypeptide(L)'
;MGRLRAISWHPHTGSRAGAPRLTVAKRIRPDHDVVADLVAAGFGGVPADDVEVHLKARADEVVRWLVLCAEPASCRRPANYQTDEARGHCAQTRRHAVELAGDPSRHRPPRRLVVRPSYGYSGRAYPALPAVARVSPGVLFLVTLKMPADPSVTGDSYPRISRYLRYKTAPPVTLADWTDELVHLAAHEARHVHQFRHGLRRSEIDAEKWAHAQLSAYRRDRDFNAEGIDVLKA
;
A
#
# COMPACT_ATOMS: atom_id res chain seq x y z
N MET A 1 5.05 -17.07 -22.58
CA MET A 1 4.51 -17.52 -21.27
C MET A 1 5.48 -17.08 -20.17
N GLY A 2 5.18 -15.98 -19.48
CA GLY A 2 6.03 -15.50 -18.38
C GLY A 2 5.75 -16.33 -17.13
N ARG A 3 6.77 -17.03 -16.62
CA ARG A 3 6.69 -17.74 -15.34
C ARG A 3 6.36 -16.72 -14.25
N LEU A 4 5.15 -16.80 -13.69
CA LEU A 4 4.84 -16.19 -12.40
C LEU A 4 5.83 -16.80 -11.41
N ARG A 5 6.81 -16.01 -10.97
CA ARG A 5 7.70 -16.44 -9.88
C ARG A 5 6.80 -16.70 -8.68
N ALA A 6 6.80 -17.94 -8.20
CA ALA A 6 6.14 -18.31 -6.96
C ALA A 6 6.66 -17.35 -5.87
N ILE A 7 5.76 -16.53 -5.32
CA ILE A 7 6.06 -15.77 -4.12
C ILE A 7 6.16 -16.81 -3.01
N SER A 8 7.39 -17.13 -2.62
CA SER A 8 7.66 -17.99 -1.46
C SER A 8 7.38 -17.17 -0.19
N TRP A 9 6.45 -17.65 0.62
CA TRP A 9 6.02 -17.04 1.87
C TRP A 9 6.79 -17.66 3.04
N HIS A 10 7.29 -16.84 3.96
CA HIS A 10 7.81 -17.32 5.25
C HIS A 10 6.92 -16.74 6.35
N PRO A 11 6.19 -17.58 7.11
CA PRO A 11 5.48 -17.10 8.28
C PRO A 11 6.51 -16.69 9.35
N HIS A 12 6.44 -15.45 9.85
CA HIS A 12 7.12 -15.09 11.10
C HIS A 12 6.35 -15.75 12.25
N THR A 13 7.03 -16.61 13.00
CA THR A 13 6.44 -17.49 14.03
C THR A 13 6.34 -16.84 15.42
N GLY A 14 6.71 -15.56 15.56
CA GLY A 14 6.55 -14.80 16.80
C GLY A 14 5.19 -14.10 16.87
N SER A 15 4.10 -14.83 17.06
CA SER A 15 2.78 -14.21 17.32
C SER A 15 2.80 -13.60 18.73
N ARG A 16 2.92 -12.28 18.83
CA ARG A 16 2.51 -11.58 20.07
C ARG A 16 1.00 -11.76 20.22
N ALA A 17 0.56 -12.17 21.40
CA ALA A 17 -0.87 -12.32 21.68
C ALA A 17 -1.60 -10.99 21.37
N GLY A 18 -2.66 -11.08 20.58
CA GLY A 18 -3.45 -9.92 20.16
C GLY A 18 -2.92 -9.14 18.95
N ALA A 19 -1.76 -9.50 18.38
CA ALA A 19 -1.24 -8.90 17.15
C ALA A 19 -1.70 -9.65 15.89
N PRO A 20 -1.84 -8.96 14.74
CA PRO A 20 -2.20 -9.62 13.48
C PRO A 20 -1.10 -10.58 13.04
N ARG A 21 -1.50 -11.64 12.35
CA ARG A 21 -0.53 -12.49 11.62
C ARG A 21 0.02 -11.68 10.46
N LEU A 22 1.33 -11.53 10.37
CA LEU A 22 1.95 -10.73 9.32
C LEU A 22 2.74 -11.60 8.36
N THR A 23 2.52 -11.35 7.07
CA THR A 23 3.36 -11.87 6.00
C THR A 23 3.99 -10.70 5.26
N VAL A 24 5.32 -10.62 5.29
CA VAL A 24 6.12 -9.57 4.64
C VAL A 24 6.72 -10.10 3.33
N ALA A 25 6.56 -9.33 2.25
CA ALA A 25 7.21 -9.67 0.99
C ALA A 25 8.74 -9.57 1.11
N LYS A 26 9.46 -10.62 0.71
CA LYS A 26 10.94 -10.73 0.75
C LYS A 26 11.73 -9.53 0.22
N ARG A 27 11.15 -8.77 -0.70
CA ARG A 27 11.80 -7.61 -1.32
C ARG A 27 11.74 -6.33 -0.47
N ILE A 28 10.98 -6.34 0.63
CA ILE A 28 10.97 -5.25 1.61
C ILE A 28 12.28 -5.33 2.39
N ARG A 29 13.09 -4.26 2.27
CA ARG A 29 14.44 -4.17 2.81
C ARG A 29 14.53 -3.88 4.31
N PRO A 30 13.66 -3.03 4.91
CA PRO A 30 13.65 -2.87 6.36
C PRO A 30 13.55 -4.22 7.07
N ASP A 31 14.12 -4.29 8.27
CA ASP A 31 14.02 -5.46 9.13
C ASP A 31 12.54 -5.90 9.30
N HIS A 32 12.26 -7.19 9.12
CA HIS A 32 10.88 -7.69 9.09
C HIS A 32 10.24 -7.71 10.49
N ASP A 33 11.04 -7.80 11.55
CA ASP A 33 10.54 -7.71 12.92
C ASP A 33 10.21 -6.26 13.27
N VAL A 34 11.04 -5.29 12.84
CA VAL A 34 10.69 -3.86 12.95
C VAL A 34 9.40 -3.56 12.20
N VAL A 35 9.26 -4.07 10.98
CA VAL A 35 8.03 -3.91 10.20
C VAL A 35 6.82 -4.56 10.88
N ALA A 36 7.01 -5.72 11.53
CA ALA A 36 5.97 -6.38 12.30
C ALA A 36 5.51 -5.56 13.50
N ASP A 37 6.45 -4.98 14.24
CA ASP A 37 6.18 -4.11 15.37
C ASP A 37 5.41 -2.84 14.95
N LEU A 38 5.78 -2.23 13.82
CA LEU A 38 5.06 -1.06 13.27
C LEU A 38 3.63 -1.39 12.85
N VAL A 39 3.42 -2.54 12.19
CA VAL A 39 2.07 -2.99 11.83
C VAL A 39 1.26 -3.29 13.08
N ALA A 40 1.84 -3.96 14.07
CA ALA A 40 1.18 -4.27 15.34
C ALA A 40 0.79 -3.00 16.11
N ALA A 41 1.67 -1.98 16.15
CA ALA A 41 1.35 -0.68 16.74
C ALA A 41 0.13 -0.02 16.08
N GLY A 42 0.02 -0.10 14.75
CA GLY A 42 -1.16 0.38 14.03
C GLY A 42 -2.45 -0.35 14.42
N PHE A 43 -2.37 -1.63 14.77
CA PHE A 43 -3.52 -2.43 15.23
C PHE A 43 -3.89 -2.22 16.70
N GLY A 44 -3.23 -1.30 17.42
CA GLY A 44 -3.55 -0.98 18.81
C GLY A 44 -5.05 -0.84 19.07
N GLY A 45 -5.56 -1.48 20.12
CA GLY A 45 -6.97 -1.45 20.50
C GLY A 45 -7.95 -2.20 19.57
N VAL A 46 -7.47 -2.88 18.52
CA VAL A 46 -8.28 -3.74 17.65
C VAL A 46 -7.84 -5.19 17.85
N PRO A 47 -8.72 -6.11 18.32
CA PRO A 47 -8.39 -7.54 18.38
C PRO A 47 -7.99 -8.04 16.99
N ALA A 48 -6.84 -8.71 16.88
CA ALA A 48 -6.23 -9.05 15.59
C ALA A 48 -5.83 -10.53 15.44
N ASP A 49 -6.27 -11.38 16.35
CA ASP A 49 -6.01 -12.83 16.37
C ASP A 49 -6.59 -13.58 15.15
N ASP A 50 -7.68 -13.05 14.58
CA ASP A 50 -8.37 -13.52 13.38
C ASP A 50 -8.00 -12.69 12.12
N VAL A 51 -6.97 -11.84 12.19
CA VAL A 51 -6.54 -10.98 11.08
C VAL A 51 -5.20 -11.44 10.51
N GLU A 52 -5.13 -11.52 9.18
CA GLU A 52 -3.86 -11.66 8.46
C GLU A 52 -3.56 -10.41 7.62
N VAL A 53 -2.35 -9.89 7.79
CA VAL A 53 -1.83 -8.76 7.03
C VAL A 53 -0.83 -9.28 6.00
N HIS A 54 -1.06 -8.97 4.73
CA HIS A 54 -0.11 -9.19 3.65
C HIS A 54 0.55 -7.87 3.28
N LEU A 55 1.78 -7.67 3.72
CA LEU A 55 2.57 -6.50 3.36
C LEU A 55 3.38 -6.79 2.09
N LYS A 56 2.99 -6.14 1.01
CA LYS A 56 3.57 -6.32 -0.33
C LYS A 56 4.43 -5.13 -0.66
N ALA A 57 5.66 -5.31 -1.13
CA ALA A 57 6.32 -4.14 -1.69
C ALA A 57 5.59 -3.68 -2.97
N ARG A 58 5.75 -2.42 -3.35
CA ARG A 58 5.43 -1.96 -4.68
C ARG A 58 6.50 -2.48 -5.65
N ALA A 59 6.15 -2.54 -6.93
CA ALA A 59 7.18 -2.71 -7.94
C ALA A 59 8.03 -1.43 -7.97
N ASP A 60 9.34 -1.54 -8.15
CA ASP A 60 10.23 -0.38 -8.29
C ASP A 60 10.02 0.33 -9.64
N GLU A 61 9.45 -0.41 -10.60
CA GLU A 61 9.06 0.06 -11.92
C GLU A 61 7.70 -0.52 -12.30
N VAL A 62 6.82 0.33 -12.82
CA VAL A 62 5.63 -0.14 -13.53
C VAL A 62 5.91 0.01 -15.01
N VAL A 63 6.13 -1.12 -15.68
CA VAL A 63 6.23 -1.15 -17.14
C VAL A 63 4.84 -1.00 -17.72
N ARG A 64 4.58 0.15 -18.33
CA ARG A 64 3.47 0.37 -19.23
C ARG A 64 3.97 0.28 -20.67
N TRP A 65 3.05 0.09 -21.59
CA TRP A 65 3.35 0.16 -23.01
C TRP A 65 2.54 1.29 -23.60
N LEU A 66 3.20 2.21 -24.29
CA LEU A 66 2.57 3.33 -24.97
C LEU A 66 2.47 3.01 -26.46
N VAL A 67 1.27 3.01 -27.01
CA VAL A 67 0.99 2.90 -28.43
C VAL A 67 0.66 4.29 -28.94
N LEU A 68 1.56 4.90 -29.70
CA LEU A 68 1.34 6.24 -30.25
C LEU A 68 0.52 6.14 -31.53
N CYS A 69 -0.41 7.06 -31.74
CA CYS A 69 -1.09 7.17 -33.03
C CYS A 69 -0.12 7.71 -34.08
N ALA A 70 -0.15 7.14 -35.29
CA ALA A 70 0.61 7.61 -36.43
C ALA A 70 0.14 9.01 -36.85
N GLU A 71 -1.18 9.20 -36.85
CA GLU A 71 -1.87 10.47 -37.06
C GLU A 71 -2.77 10.80 -35.86
N PRO A 72 -2.41 11.80 -35.03
CA PRO A 72 -3.11 12.00 -33.77
C PRO A 72 -4.57 12.46 -33.88
N ALA A 73 -5.00 12.96 -35.03
CA ALA A 73 -6.36 13.44 -35.28
C ALA A 73 -7.35 12.31 -35.63
N SER A 74 -6.87 11.13 -36.04
CA SER A 74 -7.71 10.03 -36.54
C SER A 74 -8.00 8.93 -35.50
N CYS A 75 -7.32 8.96 -34.34
CA CYS A 75 -7.57 8.03 -33.23
C CYS A 75 -8.70 8.51 -32.31
N ARG A 76 -9.75 7.69 -32.14
CA ARG A 76 -10.78 7.91 -31.10
C ARG A 76 -10.18 7.73 -29.70
N ARG A 77 -10.35 8.71 -28.82
CA ARG A 77 -10.02 8.60 -27.39
C ARG A 77 -10.93 7.55 -26.72
N PRO A 78 -10.41 6.55 -26.00
CA PRO A 78 -11.21 5.73 -25.10
C PRO A 78 -11.77 6.61 -23.97
N ALA A 79 -13.01 6.36 -23.54
CA ALA A 79 -13.78 7.21 -22.65
C ALA A 79 -13.18 7.41 -21.23
N ASN A 80 -12.12 6.70 -20.89
CA ASN A 80 -11.59 6.53 -19.54
C ASN A 80 -10.12 7.00 -19.40
N TYR A 81 -9.69 7.98 -20.21
CA TYR A 81 -8.32 8.50 -20.20
C TYR A 81 -8.27 10.01 -19.89
N GLN A 82 -7.49 10.40 -18.89
CA GLN A 82 -7.23 11.79 -18.50
C GLN A 82 -5.72 11.99 -18.33
N THR A 83 -5.07 12.64 -19.30
CA THR A 83 -3.92 13.56 -19.13
C THR A 83 -3.65 14.26 -20.45
N ASP A 84 -3.23 15.52 -20.39
CA ASP A 84 -2.99 16.41 -21.54
C ASP A 84 -1.65 16.17 -22.28
N GLU A 85 -0.85 15.21 -21.84
CA GLU A 85 0.44 14.90 -22.46
C GLU A 85 0.42 13.53 -23.15
N ALA A 86 0.65 13.57 -24.47
CA ALA A 86 0.79 12.47 -25.43
C ALA A 86 -0.49 11.77 -25.91
N ARG A 87 -0.82 12.06 -27.18
CA ARG A 87 -1.91 11.51 -28.00
C ARG A 87 -1.67 10.03 -28.38
N GLY A 88 -1.72 9.12 -27.40
CA GLY A 88 -1.54 7.67 -27.59
C GLY A 88 -2.30 6.83 -26.55
N HIS A 89 -2.33 5.51 -26.76
CA HIS A 89 -2.99 4.53 -25.89
C HIS A 89 -1.99 3.87 -24.94
N CYS A 90 -2.23 3.92 -23.63
CA CYS A 90 -1.48 3.10 -22.67
C CYS A 90 -2.08 1.69 -22.55
N ALA A 91 -1.27 0.68 -22.84
CA ALA A 91 -1.54 -0.72 -22.54
C ALA A 91 -0.85 -1.16 -21.25
N GLN A 92 -1.59 -1.95 -20.46
CA GLN A 92 -1.09 -2.53 -19.21
C GLN A 92 -0.13 -3.70 -19.43
N THR A 93 -0.15 -4.32 -20.62
CA THR A 93 0.72 -5.45 -20.98
C THR A 93 1.26 -5.27 -22.39
N ARG A 94 2.39 -5.92 -22.72
CA ARG A 94 2.93 -5.93 -24.08
C ARG A 94 1.92 -6.50 -25.08
N ARG A 95 1.21 -7.57 -24.70
CA ARG A 95 0.20 -8.21 -25.55
C ARG A 95 -0.92 -7.25 -25.91
N HIS A 96 -1.48 -6.56 -24.91
CA HIS A 96 -2.51 -5.55 -25.12
C HIS A 96 -1.98 -4.39 -25.99
N ALA A 97 -0.70 -4.04 -25.85
CA ALA A 97 -0.08 -3.02 -26.69
C ALA A 97 0.04 -3.46 -28.16
N VAL A 98 0.40 -4.73 -28.40
CA VAL A 98 0.47 -5.31 -29.75
C VAL A 98 -0.92 -5.42 -30.38
N GLU A 99 -1.93 -5.81 -29.60
CA GLU A 99 -3.33 -5.83 -30.04
C GLU A 99 -3.81 -4.41 -30.44
N LEU A 100 -3.50 -3.39 -29.64
CA LEU A 100 -3.80 -1.99 -29.98
C LEU A 100 -3.02 -1.48 -31.19
N ALA A 101 -1.78 -1.94 -31.39
CA ALA A 101 -0.94 -1.59 -32.52
C ALA A 101 -1.20 -2.48 -33.76
N GLY A 102 -2.24 -3.31 -33.76
CA GLY A 102 -2.54 -4.29 -34.81
C GLY A 102 -2.82 -3.69 -36.19
N ASP A 103 -3.08 -2.38 -36.26
CA ASP A 103 -3.10 -1.62 -37.51
C ASP A 103 -1.90 -0.65 -37.57
N PRO A 104 -0.81 -1.02 -38.27
CA PRO A 104 0.40 -0.20 -38.37
C PRO A 104 0.20 1.07 -39.21
N SER A 105 -0.88 1.18 -40.00
CA SER A 105 -1.23 2.41 -40.71
C SER A 105 -1.77 3.49 -39.76
N ARG A 106 -2.32 3.07 -38.61
CA ARG A 106 -2.92 3.96 -37.59
C ARG A 106 -2.05 4.13 -36.35
N HIS A 107 -1.19 3.16 -36.06
CA HIS A 107 -0.43 3.12 -34.81
C HIS A 107 1.05 2.84 -35.04
N ARG A 108 1.90 3.55 -34.30
CA ARG A 108 3.33 3.26 -34.23
C ARG A 108 3.59 2.03 -33.36
N PRO A 109 4.74 1.36 -33.55
CA PRO A 109 5.13 0.25 -32.69
C PRO A 109 5.09 0.61 -31.20
N PRO A 110 4.63 -0.29 -30.32
CA PRO A 110 4.55 -0.04 -28.90
C PRO A 110 5.90 0.36 -28.31
N ARG A 111 5.93 1.49 -27.59
CA ARG A 111 7.09 1.91 -26.80
C ARG A 111 6.93 1.42 -25.37
N ARG A 112 7.99 0.81 -24.83
CA ARG A 112 8.07 0.48 -23.41
C ARG A 112 8.19 1.79 -22.64
N LEU A 113 7.22 2.07 -21.78
CA LEU A 113 7.26 3.18 -20.85
C LEU A 113 7.55 2.63 -19.46
N VAL A 114 8.73 2.90 -18.94
CA VAL A 114 9.06 2.62 -17.55
C VAL A 114 8.55 3.80 -16.74
N VAL A 115 7.43 3.63 -16.06
CA VAL A 115 6.92 4.63 -15.13
C VAL A 115 7.50 4.32 -13.76
N ARG A 116 8.20 5.28 -13.17
CA ARG A 116 8.51 5.21 -11.74
C ARG A 116 7.18 5.26 -11.00
N PRO A 117 6.79 4.20 -10.28
CA PRO A 117 5.53 4.19 -9.54
C PRO A 117 5.54 5.32 -8.52
N SER A 118 4.36 5.76 -8.11
CA SER A 118 4.30 6.60 -6.93
C SER A 118 4.91 5.83 -5.75
N TYR A 119 5.79 6.48 -5.02
CA TYR A 119 6.38 5.99 -3.76
C TYR A 119 5.34 5.86 -2.64
N GLY A 120 4.04 5.96 -2.95
CA GLY A 120 2.97 6.07 -1.97
C GLY A 120 2.59 4.72 -1.37
N TYR A 121 2.25 4.75 -0.08
CA TYR A 121 1.69 3.61 0.59
C TYR A 121 0.22 3.41 0.17
N SER A 122 -0.31 2.20 0.29
CA SER A 122 -1.75 1.97 0.18
C SER A 122 -2.17 0.73 0.92
N GLY A 123 -3.33 0.78 1.55
CA GLY A 123 -3.92 -0.34 2.26
C GLY A 123 -5.23 -0.78 1.62
N ARG A 124 -5.72 -1.93 2.07
CA ARG A 124 -7.10 -2.37 1.90
C ARG A 124 -7.40 -3.48 2.89
N ALA A 125 -8.38 -3.25 3.75
CA ALA A 125 -9.08 -4.27 4.51
C ALA A 125 -10.21 -4.89 3.67
N TYR A 126 -10.39 -6.20 3.79
CA TYR A 126 -11.44 -6.94 3.11
C TYR A 126 -12.53 -7.37 4.11
N PRO A 127 -13.82 -7.05 3.87
CA PRO A 127 -14.91 -7.44 4.76
C PRO A 127 -15.22 -8.94 4.74
N ALA A 128 -14.70 -9.64 3.72
CA ALA A 128 -14.72 -11.09 3.60
C ALA A 128 -13.47 -11.52 2.83
N LEU A 129 -13.01 -12.75 3.08
CA LEU A 129 -11.83 -13.29 2.39
C LEU A 129 -12.06 -13.38 0.87
N PRO A 130 -11.17 -12.80 0.05
CA PRO A 130 -11.23 -13.03 -1.39
C PRO A 130 -11.07 -14.52 -1.72
N ALA A 131 -11.85 -15.05 -2.64
CA ALA A 131 -11.83 -16.48 -2.99
C ALA A 131 -10.45 -17.03 -3.41
N VAL A 132 -9.59 -16.16 -3.96
CA VAL A 132 -8.23 -16.52 -4.40
C VAL A 132 -7.15 -16.23 -3.34
N ALA A 133 -7.51 -15.65 -2.21
CA ALA A 133 -6.57 -15.35 -1.14
C ALA A 133 -6.15 -16.64 -0.44
N ARG A 134 -4.84 -16.79 -0.26
CA ARG A 134 -4.28 -17.82 0.62
C ARG A 134 -4.00 -17.16 1.96
N VAL A 135 -4.74 -17.55 2.98
CA VAL A 135 -4.58 -17.09 4.36
C VAL A 135 -4.44 -18.29 5.28
N SER A 136 -3.89 -18.06 6.46
CA SER A 136 -3.72 -19.09 7.48
C SER A 136 -5.08 -19.58 8.03
N PRO A 137 -5.16 -20.81 8.57
CA PRO A 137 -6.36 -21.29 9.24
C PRO A 137 -6.80 -20.37 10.38
N GLY A 138 -8.12 -20.15 10.50
CA GLY A 138 -8.74 -19.32 11.54
C GLY A 138 -8.79 -17.82 11.22
N VAL A 139 -8.24 -17.37 10.09
CA VAL A 139 -8.32 -15.96 9.67
C VAL A 139 -9.73 -15.66 9.14
N LEU A 140 -10.31 -14.56 9.61
CA LEU A 140 -11.61 -14.05 9.17
C LEU A 140 -11.45 -12.78 8.31
N PHE A 141 -10.42 -11.98 8.57
CA PHE A 141 -10.16 -10.74 7.86
C PHE A 141 -8.78 -10.73 7.22
N LEU A 142 -8.73 -10.31 5.95
CA LEU A 142 -7.50 -10.03 5.25
C LEU A 142 -7.28 -8.53 5.18
N VAL A 143 -6.04 -8.09 5.43
CA VAL A 143 -5.58 -6.74 5.12
C VAL A 143 -4.41 -6.85 4.14
N THR A 144 -4.43 -6.07 3.07
CA THR A 144 -3.28 -5.95 2.17
C THR A 144 -2.69 -4.56 2.28
N LEU A 145 -1.43 -4.48 2.70
CA LEU A 145 -0.67 -3.23 2.73
C LEU A 145 0.34 -3.23 1.58
N LYS A 146 0.61 -2.05 1.03
CA LYS A 146 1.66 -1.84 0.02
C LYS A 146 2.55 -0.68 0.41
N MET A 147 3.85 -0.88 0.35
CA MET A 147 4.88 0.13 0.61
C MET A 147 6.04 0.02 -0.40
N PRO A 148 6.91 1.04 -0.54
CA PRO A 148 8.17 0.89 -1.28
C PRO A 148 9.00 -0.30 -0.80
N ALA A 149 9.72 -0.95 -1.70
CA ALA A 149 10.63 -2.04 -1.34
C ALA A 149 11.76 -1.55 -0.42
N ASP A 150 12.24 -0.33 -0.71
CA ASP A 150 13.14 0.40 0.15
C ASP A 150 12.52 1.76 0.48
N PRO A 151 11.89 1.93 1.65
CA PRO A 151 11.32 3.21 2.04
C PRO A 151 12.39 4.22 2.49
N SER A 152 13.63 3.79 2.78
CA SER A 152 14.69 4.72 3.19
C SER A 152 15.11 5.66 2.05
N VAL A 153 15.05 5.18 0.80
CA VAL A 153 15.31 6.01 -0.39
C VAL A 153 14.21 7.05 -0.66
N THR A 154 13.11 6.98 0.09
CA THR A 154 12.02 7.97 0.02
C THR A 154 12.17 9.06 1.08
N GLY A 155 13.28 9.07 1.83
CA GLY A 155 13.55 10.01 2.93
C GLY A 155 13.36 11.48 2.55
N ASP A 156 13.78 11.90 1.35
CA ASP A 156 13.61 13.29 0.87
C ASP A 156 12.13 13.69 0.65
N SER A 157 11.21 12.72 0.70
CA SER A 157 9.76 12.94 0.59
C SER A 157 9.08 13.18 1.95
N TYR A 158 9.85 13.18 3.05
CA TYR A 158 9.36 13.44 4.40
C TYR A 158 10.05 14.68 5.03
N PRO A 159 9.39 15.41 5.95
CA PRO A 159 8.02 15.19 6.42
C PRO A 159 6.99 15.49 5.32
N ARG A 160 5.90 14.72 5.29
CA ARG A 160 4.79 14.95 4.36
C ARG A 160 3.47 15.11 5.08
N ILE A 161 2.64 15.99 4.56
CA ILE A 161 1.28 16.18 5.04
C ILE A 161 0.37 15.26 4.23
N SER A 162 -0.12 14.19 4.88
CA SER A 162 -1.20 13.39 4.34
C SER A 162 -2.52 14.12 4.55
N ARG A 163 -3.26 14.33 3.46
CA ARG A 163 -4.62 14.85 3.50
C ARG A 163 -5.51 14.04 2.57
N TYR A 164 -6.59 13.52 3.12
CA TYR A 164 -7.61 12.86 2.32
C TYR A 164 -8.41 13.90 1.53
N LEU A 165 -8.06 14.10 0.25
CA LEU A 165 -8.59 15.19 -0.58
C LEU A 165 -10.13 15.20 -0.69
N ARG A 166 -10.78 14.04 -0.58
CA ARG A 166 -12.24 13.90 -0.67
C ARG A 166 -12.98 14.20 0.64
N TYR A 167 -12.32 14.16 1.78
CA TYR A 167 -12.95 14.29 3.10
C TYR A 167 -12.34 15.45 3.87
N LYS A 168 -12.85 16.67 3.60
CA LYS A 168 -12.33 17.92 4.18
C LYS A 168 -12.33 17.97 5.71
N THR A 169 -13.11 17.12 6.37
CA THR A 169 -13.23 17.05 7.83
C THR A 169 -12.24 16.10 8.49
N ALA A 170 -11.51 15.29 7.72
CA ALA A 170 -10.41 14.51 8.26
C ALA A 170 -9.21 15.45 8.55
N PRO A 171 -8.62 15.38 9.76
CA PRO A 171 -7.49 16.24 10.10
C PRO A 171 -6.30 15.91 9.17
N PRO A 172 -5.58 16.92 8.65
CA PRO A 172 -4.31 16.65 7.99
C PRO A 172 -3.36 15.99 9.00
N VAL A 173 -2.56 15.03 8.54
CA VAL A 173 -1.60 14.30 9.37
C VAL A 173 -0.21 14.54 8.82
N THR A 174 0.67 15.11 9.63
CA THR A 174 2.10 15.19 9.29
C THR A 174 2.75 13.85 9.61
N LEU A 175 3.31 13.20 8.61
CA LEU A 175 4.10 11.97 8.72
C LEU A 175 5.57 12.37 8.66
N ALA A 176 6.33 12.12 9.72
CA ALA A 176 7.71 12.57 9.85
C ALA A 176 8.67 11.67 9.08
N ASP A 177 8.33 10.40 8.94
CA ASP A 177 9.11 9.40 8.24
C ASP A 177 8.20 8.27 7.70
N TRP A 178 8.83 7.26 7.11
CA TRP A 178 8.15 6.10 6.55
C TRP A 178 7.53 5.18 7.61
N THR A 179 8.04 5.21 8.84
CA THR A 179 7.52 4.41 9.96
C THR A 179 6.18 4.96 10.40
N ASP A 180 6.05 6.28 10.52
CA ASP A 180 4.78 6.96 10.80
C ASP A 180 3.73 6.63 9.74
N GLU A 181 4.12 6.64 8.46
CA GLU A 181 3.19 6.32 7.38
C GLU A 181 2.70 4.87 7.45
N LEU A 182 3.57 3.92 7.78
CA LEU A 182 3.18 2.51 7.92
C LEU A 182 2.24 2.31 9.11
N VAL A 183 2.56 2.90 10.27
CA VAL A 183 1.70 2.82 11.47
C VAL A 183 0.33 3.44 11.19
N HIS A 184 0.31 4.65 10.63
CA HIS A 184 -0.92 5.34 10.29
C HIS A 184 -1.76 4.53 9.28
N LEU A 185 -1.14 4.00 8.24
CA LEU A 185 -1.85 3.18 7.26
C LEU A 185 -2.39 1.89 7.88
N ALA A 186 -1.59 1.19 8.69
CA ALA A 186 -2.04 -0.02 9.37
C ALA A 186 -3.23 0.27 10.30
N ALA A 187 -3.18 1.38 11.05
CA ALA A 187 -4.28 1.81 11.91
C ALA A 187 -5.55 2.16 11.15
N HIS A 188 -5.43 2.80 9.98
CA HIS A 188 -6.56 3.08 9.10
C HIS A 188 -7.25 1.77 8.68
N GLU A 189 -6.49 0.79 8.20
CA GLU A 189 -7.05 -0.49 7.78
C GLU A 189 -7.57 -1.34 8.96
N ALA A 190 -6.91 -1.29 10.13
CA ALA A 190 -7.38 -1.93 11.35
C ALA A 190 -8.74 -1.38 11.77
N ARG A 191 -8.97 -0.07 11.62
CA ARG A 191 -10.28 0.53 11.90
C ARG A 191 -11.36 0.01 10.96
N HIS A 192 -11.04 -0.23 9.69
CA HIS A 192 -11.98 -0.89 8.78
C HIS A 192 -12.28 -2.34 9.18
N VAL A 193 -11.29 -3.10 9.65
CA VAL A 193 -11.55 -4.45 10.21
C VAL A 193 -12.53 -4.37 11.38
N HIS A 194 -12.32 -3.44 12.32
CA HIS A 194 -13.26 -3.20 13.41
C HIS A 194 -14.68 -2.86 12.89
N GLN A 195 -14.78 -1.97 11.90
CA GLN A 195 -16.07 -1.63 11.29
C GLN A 195 -16.75 -2.87 10.69
N PHE A 196 -16.02 -3.73 9.98
CA PHE A 196 -16.56 -4.96 9.40
C PHE A 196 -17.02 -5.94 10.47
N ARG A 197 -16.19 -6.17 11.48
CA ARG A 197 -16.47 -7.13 12.57
C ARG A 197 -17.75 -6.78 13.31
N HIS A 198 -18.02 -5.49 13.51
CA HIS A 198 -19.18 -5.02 14.26
C HIS A 198 -20.35 -4.57 13.37
N GLY A 199 -20.31 -4.84 12.07
CA GLY A 199 -21.36 -4.44 11.13
C GLY A 199 -21.57 -2.92 11.04
N LEU A 200 -20.56 -2.14 11.42
CA LEU A 200 -20.62 -0.68 11.39
C LEU A 200 -20.51 -0.16 9.96
N ARG A 201 -21.07 1.02 9.73
CA ARG A 201 -20.92 1.71 8.45
C ARG A 201 -19.44 1.99 8.17
N ARG A 202 -19.00 1.65 6.96
CA ARG A 202 -17.68 2.03 6.44
C ARG A 202 -17.55 3.54 6.40
N SER A 203 -16.61 4.08 7.16
CA SER A 203 -16.36 5.51 7.26
C SER A 203 -14.86 5.78 7.18
N GLU A 204 -14.44 6.37 6.07
CA GLU A 204 -13.06 6.81 5.82
C GLU A 204 -12.64 7.91 6.81
N ILE A 205 -13.58 8.77 7.21
CA ILE A 205 -13.32 9.85 8.20
C ILE A 205 -13.05 9.25 9.58
N ASP A 206 -13.84 8.24 9.98
CA ASP A 206 -13.63 7.53 11.26
C ASP A 206 -12.31 6.74 11.24
N ALA A 207 -12.00 6.08 10.13
CA ALA A 207 -10.72 5.41 9.92
C ALA A 207 -9.53 6.37 10.03
N GLU A 208 -9.60 7.54 9.41
CA GLU A 208 -8.52 8.53 9.45
C GLU A 208 -8.34 9.15 10.85
N LYS A 209 -9.43 9.45 11.56
CA LYS A 209 -9.36 9.96 12.93
C LYS A 209 -8.74 8.93 13.88
N TRP A 210 -9.13 7.67 13.73
CA TRP A 210 -8.53 6.57 14.49
C TRP A 210 -7.04 6.42 14.19
N ALA A 211 -6.68 6.42 12.91
CA ALA A 211 -5.30 6.31 12.46
C ALA A 211 -4.41 7.44 13.01
N HIS A 212 -4.91 8.67 13.02
CA HIS A 212 -4.24 9.81 13.65
C HIS A 212 -4.02 9.56 15.15
N ALA A 213 -5.07 9.16 15.88
CA ALA A 213 -4.96 8.91 17.32
C ALA A 213 -3.94 7.81 17.65
N GLN A 214 -3.91 6.73 16.86
CA GLN A 214 -2.93 5.66 17.04
C GLN A 214 -1.51 6.07 16.69
N LEU A 215 -1.33 6.88 15.64
CA LEU A 215 -0.02 7.44 15.33
C LEU A 215 0.50 8.30 16.49
N SER A 216 -0.36 9.12 17.10
CA SER A 216 0.00 9.92 18.27
C SER A 216 0.34 9.06 19.50
N ALA A 217 -0.36 7.94 19.71
CA ALA A 217 -0.02 6.99 20.77
C ALA A 217 1.34 6.34 20.53
N TYR A 218 1.56 5.80 19.33
CA TYR A 218 2.83 5.21 18.92
C TYR A 218 4.01 6.16 19.10
N ARG A 219 3.88 7.43 18.69
CA ARG A 219 4.95 8.42 18.86
C ARG A 219 5.29 8.67 20.33
N ARG A 220 4.28 8.81 21.20
CA ARG A 220 4.52 8.97 22.64
C ARG A 220 5.27 7.78 23.23
N ASP A 221 4.90 6.55 22.84
CA ASP A 221 5.57 5.34 23.32
C ASP A 221 7.01 5.26 22.79
N ARG A 222 7.23 5.63 21.52
CA ARG A 222 8.56 5.68 20.91
C ARG A 222 9.47 6.69 21.59
N ASP A 223 8.97 7.90 21.82
CA ASP A 223 9.74 9.00 22.43
C ASP A 223 10.06 8.68 23.90
N PHE A 224 9.11 8.12 24.65
CA PHE A 224 9.35 7.64 26.03
C PHE A 224 10.47 6.58 26.09
N ASN A 225 10.47 5.62 25.16
CA ASN A 225 11.51 4.59 25.10
C ASN A 225 12.87 5.15 24.68
N ALA A 226 12.92 6.19 23.85
CA ALA A 226 14.17 6.85 23.48
C ALA A 226 14.77 7.59 24.69
N GLU A 227 13.97 8.34 25.44
CA GLU A 227 14.42 9.07 26.63
C GLU A 227 14.82 8.13 27.79
N GLY A 228 14.10 7.02 27.99
CA GLY A 228 14.42 6.04 29.04
C GLY A 228 15.73 5.28 28.82
N ILE A 229 16.18 5.13 27.57
CA ILE A 229 17.48 4.52 27.24
C ILE A 229 18.64 5.46 27.58
N ASP A 230 18.45 6.78 27.44
CA ASP A 230 19.49 7.76 27.73
C ASP A 230 19.68 7.98 29.24
N VAL A 231 18.62 7.86 30.05
CA VAL A 231 18.71 7.94 31.52
C VAL A 231 19.44 6.73 32.14
N LEU A 232 19.40 5.56 31.50
CA LEU A 232 20.10 4.35 31.96
C LEU A 232 21.55 4.27 31.49
N LYS A 233 22.00 5.21 30.65
CA LYS A 233 23.38 5.31 30.14
C LYS A 233 24.17 6.47 30.76
N ALA A 234 23.54 7.29 31.61
CA ALA A 234 24.16 8.36 32.37
C ALA A 234 24.47 7.91 33.81
#